data_AF-A0A918Q209-F1
#
_entry.id   AF-A0A918Q209-F1
#
_cell.length_a   1.000
_cell.length_b   1.000
_cell.length_c   1.000
_cell.angle_alpha   90.00
_cell.angle_beta   90.00
_cell.angle_gamma   90.00
#
_symmetry.space_group_name_H-M   'P 1'
#
loop_
_entity.id
_entity.type
_entity.pdbx_description
1 polymer ?
#
loop_
_entity_poly.entity_id
_entity_poly.type
_entity_poly.pdbx_seq_one_letter_code
_entity_poly.pdbx_strand_id
1 'polypeptide(L)'
;MSGISPVEPGEGTRAGDADPDSRPVPGTPRQRLTEWYTRHRRPMLAGASAAVLLAGGGSFYATRDKEPEPPAVHPSQTVRVTYLGAESPPPSAPTRSFSFAVRVTALPGPPVTVTRISQPYAAVSLTSAPRPPFSAKAGFARKIVITMHVMDCSHVPGNAGLPFLDVTLRNTNAIDNHSFILGERYAQDVSQALRAGCADDPESSPKPLNTTEIIRAHPASSHYPDRANQPEFRSSTHRVPLCNTSCHNKRVTASDRLSSAFPAHA
;
A
#
# COMPACT_ATOMS: atom_id res chain seq x y z
N MET A 1 -5.82 -47.64 -40.47
CA MET A 1 -4.54 -48.30 -40.11
C MET A 1 -4.78 -49.13 -38.87
N SER A 2 -4.23 -50.34 -38.91
CA SER A 2 -4.59 -51.55 -38.17
C SER A 2 -4.46 -51.47 -36.65
N GLY A 3 -5.35 -52.20 -35.96
CA GLY A 3 -5.28 -52.52 -34.53
C GLY A 3 -6.20 -53.71 -34.27
N ILE A 4 -5.66 -54.90 -34.51
CA ILE A 4 -6.28 -56.22 -34.62
C ILE A 4 -6.86 -56.65 -33.26
N SER A 5 -8.16 -56.96 -33.21
CA SER A 5 -8.79 -57.54 -32.01
C SER A 5 -8.31 -58.97 -31.76
N PRO A 6 -8.04 -59.38 -30.50
CA PRO A 6 -7.68 -60.75 -30.16
C PRO A 6 -8.77 -61.77 -30.51
N VAL A 7 -8.30 -62.93 -30.97
CA VAL A 7 -9.06 -64.13 -31.30
C VAL A 7 -9.73 -64.71 -30.06
N GLU A 8 -11.05 -64.89 -30.14
CA GLU A 8 -11.86 -65.72 -29.22
C GLU A 8 -11.47 -67.20 -29.40
N PRO A 9 -11.10 -67.92 -28.32
CA PRO A 9 -10.86 -69.35 -28.39
C PRO A 9 -12.17 -70.12 -28.59
N GLY A 10 -12.19 -70.94 -29.63
CA GLY A 10 -13.31 -71.81 -29.98
C GLY A 10 -13.69 -72.80 -28.89
N GLU A 11 -14.99 -73.00 -28.79
CA GLU A 11 -15.68 -73.93 -27.92
C GLU A 11 -15.43 -75.37 -28.36
N GLY A 12 -15.02 -76.21 -27.42
CA GLY A 12 -14.80 -77.63 -27.64
C GLY A 12 -13.35 -77.98 -27.92
N THR A 13 -12.62 -78.41 -26.88
CA THR A 13 -11.91 -79.70 -26.80
C THR A 13 -10.96 -79.66 -25.61
N ARG A 14 -11.41 -80.13 -24.44
CA ARG A 14 -10.52 -80.91 -23.56
C ARG A 14 -11.30 -82.10 -23.02
N ALA A 15 -10.90 -83.26 -23.55
CA ALA A 15 -11.08 -84.55 -22.93
C ALA A 15 -10.47 -84.53 -21.53
N GLY A 16 -11.24 -85.07 -20.59
CA GLY A 16 -10.87 -85.23 -19.20
C GLY A 16 -12.01 -85.96 -18.52
N ASP A 17 -12.21 -87.22 -18.92
CA ASP A 17 -12.89 -88.20 -18.08
C ASP A 17 -12.16 -88.21 -16.73
N ALA A 18 -12.72 -87.51 -15.75
CA ALA A 18 -12.34 -87.64 -14.37
C ALA A 18 -13.17 -88.79 -13.80
N ASP A 19 -12.52 -89.94 -13.74
CA ASP A 19 -12.83 -91.10 -12.92
C ASP A 19 -13.56 -90.71 -11.60
N PRO A 20 -14.78 -91.22 -11.34
CA PRO A 20 -15.52 -90.88 -10.12
C PRO A 20 -14.90 -91.45 -8.83
N ASP A 21 -13.74 -92.11 -8.89
CA ASP A 21 -13.08 -92.68 -7.70
C ASP A 21 -11.78 -91.98 -7.26
N SER A 22 -11.53 -90.78 -7.76
CA SER A 22 -10.40 -89.96 -7.31
C SER A 22 -10.65 -89.33 -5.94
N ARG A 23 -10.26 -90.03 -4.88
CA ARG A 23 -10.16 -89.47 -3.51
C ARG A 23 -9.45 -88.11 -3.53
N PRO A 24 -9.92 -87.12 -2.75
CA PRO A 24 -9.31 -85.80 -2.70
C PRO A 24 -7.86 -85.90 -2.21
N VAL A 25 -6.91 -85.65 -3.12
CA VAL A 25 -5.50 -85.47 -2.75
C VAL A 25 -5.41 -84.18 -1.92
N PRO A 26 -4.79 -84.20 -0.72
CA PRO A 26 -4.60 -83.02 0.09
C PRO A 26 -3.85 -81.94 -0.71
N GLY A 27 -4.52 -80.83 -0.98
CA GLY A 27 -3.94 -79.70 -1.70
C GLY A 27 -2.60 -79.29 -1.09
N THR A 28 -1.59 -79.13 -1.95
CA THR A 28 -0.24 -78.75 -1.52
C THR A 28 -0.29 -77.44 -0.71
N PRO A 29 0.57 -77.26 0.30
CA PRO A 29 0.54 -76.11 1.20
C PRO A 29 0.60 -74.75 0.47
N ARG A 30 1.17 -74.72 -0.74
CA ARG A 30 1.19 -73.53 -1.62
C ARG A 30 -0.20 -73.08 -2.08
N GLN A 31 -1.12 -74.01 -2.31
CA GLN A 31 -2.46 -73.70 -2.84
C GLN A 31 -3.32 -73.00 -1.77
N ARG A 32 -3.26 -73.48 -0.52
CA ARG A 32 -3.94 -72.87 0.63
C ARG A 32 -3.44 -71.46 0.94
N LEU A 33 -2.13 -71.21 0.81
CA LEU A 33 -1.56 -69.88 0.99
C LEU A 33 -2.09 -68.90 -0.07
N THR A 34 -2.28 -69.35 -1.30
CA THR A 34 -2.75 -68.49 -2.42
C THR A 34 -4.23 -68.11 -2.25
N GLU A 35 -5.07 -69.03 -1.80
CA GLU A 35 -6.47 -68.76 -1.44
C GLU A 35 -6.59 -67.82 -0.23
N TRP A 36 -5.72 -67.99 0.76
CA TRP A 36 -5.70 -67.11 1.92
C TRP A 36 -5.27 -65.68 1.53
N TYR A 37 -4.24 -65.58 0.69
CA TYR A 37 -3.74 -64.31 0.16
C TYR A 37 -4.78 -63.58 -0.67
N THR A 38 -5.50 -64.29 -1.56
CA THR A 38 -6.56 -63.69 -2.39
C THR A 38 -7.76 -63.23 -1.56
N ARG A 39 -8.12 -63.97 -0.50
CA ARG A 39 -9.19 -63.60 0.43
C ARG A 39 -8.83 -62.38 1.29
N HIS A 40 -7.55 -62.19 1.65
CA HIS A 40 -7.09 -61.08 2.51
C HIS A 40 -6.60 -59.86 1.72
N ARG A 41 -6.33 -60.00 0.42
CA ARG A 41 -5.85 -58.91 -0.44
C ARG A 41 -6.84 -57.76 -0.55
N ARG A 42 -8.14 -58.05 -0.70
CA ARG A 42 -9.18 -57.01 -0.82
C ARG A 42 -9.33 -56.17 0.45
N PRO A 43 -9.50 -56.76 1.66
CA PRO A 43 -9.59 -55.96 2.87
C PRO A 43 -8.27 -55.24 3.20
N MET A 44 -7.10 -55.83 2.89
CA MET A 44 -5.82 -55.14 3.06
C MET A 44 -5.68 -53.92 2.14
N LEU A 45 -6.06 -54.03 0.87
CA LEU A 45 -6.04 -52.89 -0.06
C LEU A 45 -7.01 -51.78 0.37
N ALA A 46 -8.20 -52.15 0.86
CA ALA A 46 -9.17 -51.19 1.39
C ALA A 46 -8.64 -50.49 2.66
N GLY A 47 -8.03 -51.23 3.58
CA GLY A 47 -7.42 -50.66 4.78
C GLY A 47 -6.23 -49.76 4.46
N ALA A 48 -5.36 -50.18 3.54
CA ALA A 48 -4.21 -49.38 3.11
C ALA A 48 -4.64 -48.07 2.43
N SER A 49 -5.64 -48.12 1.55
CA SER A 49 -6.18 -46.92 0.89
C SER A 49 -6.86 -45.97 1.87
N ALA A 50 -7.64 -46.49 2.83
CA ALA A 50 -8.23 -45.68 3.90
C ALA A 50 -7.13 -45.01 4.76
N ALA A 51 -6.07 -45.74 5.11
CA ALA A 51 -4.96 -45.19 5.87
C ALA A 51 -4.23 -44.08 5.11
N VAL A 52 -3.99 -44.24 3.80
CA VAL A 52 -3.39 -43.21 2.94
C VAL A 52 -4.29 -41.97 2.86
N LEU A 53 -5.61 -42.13 2.70
CA LEU A 53 -6.54 -41.01 2.67
C LEU A 53 -6.62 -40.28 4.01
N LEU A 54 -6.61 -41.00 5.13
CA LEU A 54 -6.61 -40.40 6.47
C LEU A 54 -5.29 -39.69 6.77
N ALA A 55 -4.15 -40.31 6.44
CA ALA A 55 -2.84 -39.69 6.62
C ALA A 55 -2.67 -38.47 5.70
N GLY A 56 -3.06 -38.57 4.44
CA GLY A 56 -3.02 -37.47 3.48
C GLY A 56 -3.98 -36.34 3.82
N GLY A 57 -5.23 -36.66 4.15
CA GLY A 57 -6.24 -35.67 4.55
C GLY A 57 -5.91 -35.01 5.90
N GLY A 58 -5.43 -35.79 6.86
CA GLY A 58 -4.93 -35.28 8.14
C GLY A 58 -3.71 -34.38 7.98
N SER A 59 -2.75 -34.78 7.14
CA SER A 59 -1.60 -33.94 6.79
C SER A 59 -2.06 -32.65 6.12
N PHE A 60 -2.96 -32.73 5.14
CA PHE A 60 -3.46 -31.55 4.42
C PHE A 60 -4.26 -30.61 5.32
N TYR A 61 -4.99 -31.16 6.30
CA TYR A 61 -5.71 -30.38 7.30
C TYR A 61 -4.77 -29.75 8.31
N ALA A 62 -3.73 -30.47 8.75
CA ALA A 62 -2.72 -29.98 9.69
C ALA A 62 -1.81 -28.92 9.05
N THR A 63 -1.53 -29.03 7.75
CA THR A 63 -0.78 -28.03 6.98
C THR A 63 -1.69 -26.99 6.33
N ARG A 64 -2.98 -26.96 6.68
CA ARG A 64 -3.87 -25.93 6.14
C ARG A 64 -3.42 -24.61 6.75
N ASP A 65 -2.86 -23.74 5.92
CA ASP A 65 -2.45 -22.42 6.34
C ASP A 65 -3.63 -21.74 7.04
N LYS A 66 -3.37 -21.31 8.26
CA LYS A 66 -4.34 -20.54 9.03
C LYS A 66 -4.58 -19.26 8.26
N GLU A 67 -5.85 -18.89 8.03
CA GLU A 67 -6.22 -17.65 7.35
C GLU A 67 -5.36 -16.50 7.91
N PRO A 68 -4.64 -15.76 7.06
CA PRO A 68 -3.81 -14.66 7.52
C PRO A 68 -4.65 -13.67 8.32
N GLU A 69 -4.18 -13.29 9.50
CA GLU A 69 -4.82 -12.22 10.26
C GLU A 69 -4.86 -10.95 9.39
N PRO A 70 -5.96 -10.18 9.40
CA PRO A 70 -6.02 -8.94 8.67
C PRO A 70 -4.85 -8.04 9.07
N PRO A 71 -4.21 -7.34 8.11
CA PRO A 71 -3.07 -6.50 8.42
C PRO A 71 -3.48 -5.41 9.41
N ALA A 72 -2.62 -5.20 10.43
CA ALA A 72 -2.84 -4.16 11.41
C ALA A 72 -2.89 -2.78 10.74
N VAL A 73 -3.92 -2.00 11.05
CA VAL A 73 -4.11 -0.69 10.44
C VAL A 73 -3.20 0.34 11.11
N HIS A 74 -2.40 1.02 10.29
CA HIS A 74 -1.49 2.07 10.74
C HIS A 74 -2.26 3.37 11.09
N PRO A 75 -1.82 4.13 12.10
CA PRO A 75 -2.45 5.41 12.47
C PRO A 75 -2.59 6.39 11.30
N SER A 76 -1.61 6.44 10.41
CA SER A 76 -1.60 7.30 9.23
C SER A 76 -2.71 6.96 8.22
N GLN A 77 -3.18 5.72 8.19
CA GLN A 77 -4.25 5.26 7.28
C GLN A 77 -5.66 5.63 7.78
N THR A 78 -5.80 5.93 9.08
CA THR A 78 -7.09 6.27 9.71
C THR A 78 -7.19 7.73 10.10
N VAL A 79 -6.26 8.59 9.68
CA VAL A 79 -6.30 10.03 9.95
C VAL A 79 -6.25 10.82 8.65
N ARG A 80 -7.09 11.84 8.56
CA ARG A 80 -7.00 12.89 7.53
C ARG A 80 -6.70 14.22 8.18
N VAL A 81 -5.77 14.97 7.59
CA VAL A 81 -5.46 16.35 7.97
C VAL A 81 -5.79 17.26 6.79
N THR A 82 -6.60 18.29 7.03
CA THR A 82 -7.05 19.22 5.98
C THR A 82 -6.78 20.65 6.41
N TYR A 83 -6.23 21.46 5.51
CA TYR A 83 -6.04 22.88 5.75
C TYR A 83 -7.38 23.63 5.83
N LEU A 84 -7.54 24.51 6.81
CA LEU A 84 -8.73 25.35 6.94
C LEU A 84 -8.47 26.80 6.53
N GLY A 85 -7.24 27.29 6.63
CA GLY A 85 -6.87 28.66 6.31
C GLY A 85 -5.96 29.29 7.34
N ALA A 86 -5.39 30.45 6.98
CA ALA A 86 -4.69 31.32 7.90
C ALA A 86 -5.64 31.86 8.99
N GLU A 87 -5.09 32.07 10.18
CA GLU A 87 -5.78 32.66 11.32
C GLU A 87 -4.92 33.76 11.96
N SER A 88 -5.56 34.66 12.69
CA SER A 88 -4.82 35.64 13.49
C SER A 88 -4.02 34.92 14.58
N PRO A 89 -2.72 35.25 14.74
CA PRO A 89 -1.93 34.75 15.85
C PRO A 89 -2.56 35.11 17.20
N PRO A 90 -2.39 34.25 18.23
CA PRO A 90 -2.83 34.61 19.57
C PRO A 90 -2.13 35.90 20.03
N PRO A 91 -2.77 36.74 20.86
CA PRO A 91 -2.19 38.02 21.29
C PRO A 91 -0.83 37.89 22.00
N SER A 92 -0.53 36.73 22.57
CA SER A 92 0.73 36.41 23.23
C SER A 92 1.80 35.81 22.29
N ALA A 93 1.52 35.71 20.99
CA ALA A 93 2.49 35.20 20.03
C ALA A 93 3.68 36.16 19.89
N PRO A 94 4.92 35.65 19.75
CA PRO A 94 6.07 36.50 19.45
C PRO A 94 5.89 37.27 18.12
N THR A 95 6.68 38.33 17.92
CA THR A 95 6.80 38.99 16.62
C THR A 95 7.22 37.98 15.54
N ARG A 96 6.86 38.21 14.27
CA ARG A 96 7.13 37.27 13.15
C ARG A 96 6.47 35.90 13.34
N SER A 97 5.32 35.87 14.03
CA SER A 97 4.48 34.69 14.13
C SER A 97 3.31 34.76 13.17
N PHE A 98 2.92 33.61 12.66
CA PHE A 98 1.69 33.45 11.89
C PHE A 98 0.96 32.19 12.35
N SER A 99 -0.36 32.21 12.24
CA SER A 99 -1.20 31.08 12.64
C SER A 99 -2.05 30.59 11.48
N PHE A 100 -2.37 29.31 11.53
CA PHE A 100 -3.31 28.69 10.60
C PHE A 100 -4.02 27.53 11.28
N ALA A 101 -5.19 27.19 10.78
CA ALA A 101 -5.95 26.07 11.28
C ALA A 101 -5.89 24.86 10.35
N VAL A 102 -5.85 23.69 10.96
CA VAL A 102 -6.05 22.41 10.30
C VAL A 102 -7.19 21.66 10.97
N ARG A 103 -7.85 20.81 10.20
CA ARG A 103 -8.84 19.85 10.68
C ARG A 103 -8.22 18.46 10.68
N VAL A 104 -8.12 17.85 11.86
CA VAL A 104 -7.73 16.45 12.03
C VAL A 104 -8.99 15.62 12.18
N THR A 105 -9.21 14.66 11.29
CA THR A 105 -10.38 13.78 11.31
C THR A 105 -9.91 12.34 11.42
N ALA A 106 -10.36 11.63 12.46
CA ALA A 106 -10.13 10.19 12.57
C ALA A 106 -11.25 9.43 11.84
N LEU A 107 -10.86 8.62 10.86
CA LEU A 107 -11.72 7.67 10.16
C LEU A 107 -12.10 6.51 11.11
N PRO A 108 -13.12 5.70 10.76
CA PRO A 108 -13.44 4.49 11.52
C PRO A 108 -12.21 3.59 11.70
N GLY A 109 -11.97 3.14 12.95
CA GLY A 109 -10.82 2.31 13.28
C GLY A 109 -10.36 2.49 14.73
N PRO A 110 -9.14 2.02 15.06
CA PRO A 110 -8.54 2.23 16.38
C PRO A 110 -8.43 3.73 16.69
N PRO A 111 -8.66 4.14 17.96
CA PRO A 111 -8.52 5.54 18.35
C PRO A 111 -7.08 6.01 18.11
N VAL A 112 -6.93 7.21 17.56
CA VAL A 112 -5.63 7.80 17.25
C VAL A 112 -5.33 8.96 18.18
N THR A 113 -4.09 9.03 18.64
CA THR A 113 -3.56 10.12 19.44
C THR A 113 -2.53 10.86 18.61
N VAL A 114 -2.69 12.18 18.47
CA VAL A 114 -1.65 13.05 17.95
C VAL A 114 -0.70 13.32 19.11
N THR A 115 0.55 12.86 19.00
CA THR A 115 1.55 12.98 20.07
C THR A 115 2.52 14.12 19.84
N ARG A 116 2.77 14.49 18.58
CA ARG A 116 3.66 15.59 18.21
C ARG A 116 3.22 16.21 16.88
N ILE A 117 3.43 17.50 16.75
CA ILE A 117 3.29 18.26 15.50
C ILE A 117 4.59 19.05 15.33
N SER A 118 5.20 18.98 14.15
CA SER A 118 6.45 19.68 13.83
C SER A 118 6.54 20.04 12.35
N GLN A 119 7.57 20.79 12.01
CA GLN A 119 7.94 21.08 10.63
C GLN A 119 9.45 20.90 10.46
N PRO A 120 9.95 20.49 9.28
CA PRO A 120 11.38 20.29 9.02
C PRO A 120 12.22 21.58 8.92
N TYR A 121 11.64 22.77 9.06
CA TYR A 121 12.39 24.02 8.93
C TYR A 121 13.07 24.40 10.25
N ALA A 122 14.39 24.31 10.32
CA ALA A 122 15.17 24.68 11.51
C ALA A 122 15.00 26.16 11.90
N ALA A 123 14.74 27.02 10.91
CA ALA A 123 14.49 28.45 11.07
C ALA A 123 13.13 28.80 11.69
N VAL A 124 12.26 27.82 11.99
CA VAL A 124 10.91 28.06 12.45
C VAL A 124 10.57 27.18 13.65
N SER A 125 10.00 27.77 14.69
CA SER A 125 9.39 27.04 15.80
C SER A 125 7.88 26.93 15.62
N LEU A 126 7.28 25.87 16.17
CA LEU A 126 5.87 25.57 16.02
C LEU A 126 5.23 25.27 17.38
N THR A 127 4.07 25.86 17.62
CA THR A 127 3.17 25.50 18.73
C THR A 127 1.78 25.18 18.19
N SER A 128 0.97 24.49 18.98
CA SER A 128 -0.39 24.13 18.58
C SER A 128 -1.37 24.20 19.75
N ALA A 129 -2.62 24.48 19.41
CA ALA A 129 -3.77 24.50 20.30
C ALA A 129 -4.86 23.61 19.70
N PRO A 130 -5.27 22.51 20.39
CA PRO A 130 -4.74 21.99 21.64
C PRO A 130 -3.27 21.54 21.54
N ARG A 131 -2.54 21.61 22.65
CA ARG A 131 -1.16 21.14 22.75
C ARG A 131 -1.14 19.59 22.77
N PRO A 132 -0.34 18.92 21.93
CA PRO A 132 -0.12 17.48 22.02
C PRO A 132 0.47 17.05 23.38
N PRO A 133 0.17 15.83 23.87
CA PRO A 133 -0.63 14.81 23.19
C PRO A 133 -2.14 15.06 23.32
N PHE A 134 -2.91 14.75 22.27
CA PHE A 134 -4.36 14.78 22.32
C PHE A 134 -5.00 13.71 21.44
N SER A 135 -6.15 13.18 21.86
CA SER A 135 -6.87 12.15 21.11
C SER A 135 -7.80 12.74 20.04
N ALA A 136 -7.85 12.07 18.89
CA ALA A 136 -8.86 12.22 17.86
C ALA A 136 -9.78 11.00 17.91
N LYS A 137 -11.05 11.23 18.28
CA LYS A 137 -12.06 10.17 18.34
C LYS A 137 -12.51 9.80 16.93
N ALA A 138 -12.64 8.51 16.65
CA ALA A 138 -13.16 8.02 15.37
C ALA A 138 -14.51 8.67 15.04
N GLY A 139 -14.67 9.15 13.80
CA GLY A 139 -15.87 9.86 13.34
C GLY A 139 -15.95 11.34 13.71
N PHE A 140 -15.03 11.85 14.54
CA PHE A 140 -15.02 13.26 14.95
C PHE A 140 -13.87 14.02 14.29
N ALA A 141 -14.19 15.25 13.87
CA ALA A 141 -13.22 16.22 13.40
C ALA A 141 -12.80 17.15 14.55
N ARG A 142 -11.49 17.40 14.66
CA ARG A 142 -10.92 18.34 15.62
C ARG A 142 -10.18 19.44 14.90
N LYS A 143 -10.54 20.69 15.18
CA LYS A 143 -9.81 21.87 14.72
C LYS A 143 -8.57 22.04 15.60
N ILE A 144 -7.40 22.17 14.97
CA ILE A 144 -6.13 22.46 15.60
C ILE A 144 -5.62 23.77 15.01
N VAL A 145 -5.33 24.74 15.86
CA VAL A 145 -4.66 25.98 15.46
C VAL A 145 -3.17 25.79 15.68
N ILE A 146 -2.39 26.03 14.64
CA ILE A 146 -0.94 25.91 14.64
C ILE A 146 -0.39 27.33 14.54
N THR A 147 0.54 27.68 15.41
CA THR A 147 1.25 28.95 15.39
C THR A 147 2.71 28.67 15.10
N MET A 148 3.18 29.20 13.98
CA MET A 148 4.58 29.16 13.57
C MET A 148 5.24 30.49 13.92
N HIS A 149 6.46 30.42 14.43
CA HIS A 149 7.27 31.59 14.77
C HIS A 149 8.63 31.48 14.10
N VAL A 150 8.94 32.45 13.23
CA VAL A 150 10.21 32.52 12.52
C VAL A 150 11.30 32.95 13.49
N MET A 151 12.28 32.07 13.69
CA MET A 151 13.42 32.30 14.59
C MET A 151 14.62 32.90 13.87
N ASP A 152 14.82 32.56 12.60
CA ASP A 152 16.02 32.97 11.85
C ASP A 152 15.74 33.09 10.34
N CYS A 153 15.66 34.31 9.83
CA CYS A 153 15.37 34.56 8.42
C CYS A 153 16.52 34.23 7.45
N SER A 154 17.76 34.10 7.93
CA SER A 154 18.90 33.75 7.06
C SER A 154 18.81 32.32 6.52
N HIS A 155 18.07 31.45 7.22
CA HIS A 155 17.87 30.04 6.88
C HIS A 155 16.42 29.70 6.46
N VAL A 156 15.58 30.72 6.22
CA VAL A 156 14.22 30.50 5.71
C VAL A 156 14.27 30.33 4.18
N PRO A 157 13.67 29.27 3.62
CA PRO A 157 13.54 29.16 2.19
C PRO A 157 12.62 30.26 1.65
N GLY A 158 13.14 31.12 0.77
CA GLY A 158 12.39 32.25 0.18
C GLY A 158 11.13 31.82 -0.59
N ASN A 159 11.08 30.55 -1.03
CA ASN A 159 9.87 29.88 -1.50
C ASN A 159 9.79 28.50 -0.81
N ALA A 160 8.79 28.32 0.05
CA ALA A 160 8.47 26.99 0.57
C ALA A 160 7.71 26.24 -0.54
N GLY A 161 8.44 25.69 -1.52
CA GLY A 161 7.87 25.14 -2.75
C GLY A 161 6.78 24.09 -2.53
N LEU A 162 6.83 23.35 -1.43
CA LEU A 162 5.78 22.45 -0.92
C LEU A 162 6.00 22.22 0.59
N PRO A 163 5.47 23.08 1.49
CA PRO A 163 5.60 22.82 2.90
C PRO A 163 4.73 21.62 3.26
N PHE A 164 5.26 20.76 4.12
CA PHE A 164 4.52 19.68 4.76
C PHE A 164 4.45 19.92 6.26
N LEU A 165 3.50 19.23 6.90
CA LEU A 165 3.34 19.21 8.34
C LEU A 165 3.63 17.79 8.84
N ASP A 166 4.65 17.65 9.68
CA ASP A 166 4.97 16.38 10.30
C ASP A 166 4.10 16.17 11.54
N VAL A 167 3.37 15.07 11.55
CA VAL A 167 2.49 14.70 12.65
C VAL A 167 2.86 13.31 13.10
N THR A 168 3.22 13.19 14.38
CA THR A 168 3.40 11.89 15.01
C THR A 168 2.07 11.41 15.55
N LEU A 169 1.65 10.24 15.06
CA LEU A 169 0.38 9.60 15.35
C LEU A 169 0.63 8.29 16.09
N ARG A 170 -0.23 7.98 17.06
CA ARG A 170 -0.17 6.73 17.83
C ARG A 170 -1.54 6.09 17.91
N ASN A 171 -1.62 4.79 17.66
CA ASN A 171 -2.77 3.95 17.99
C ASN A 171 -2.30 2.70 18.75
N THR A 172 -3.16 1.69 18.89
CA THR A 172 -2.83 0.42 19.56
C THR A 172 -1.82 -0.42 18.78
N ASN A 173 -1.67 -0.19 17.48
CA ASN A 173 -0.91 -1.03 16.57
C ASN A 173 0.48 -0.46 16.27
N ALA A 174 0.61 0.87 16.18
CA ALA A 174 1.87 1.53 15.81
C ALA A 174 1.98 2.99 16.30
N ILE A 175 3.21 3.50 16.22
CA ILE A 175 3.54 4.92 16.27
C ILE A 175 4.16 5.28 14.93
N ASP A 176 3.55 6.23 14.22
CA ASP A 176 3.98 6.66 12.89
C ASP A 176 4.33 8.16 12.92
N ASN A 177 5.42 8.54 12.26
CA ASN A 177 5.64 9.94 11.89
C ASN A 177 5.22 10.14 10.44
N HIS A 178 4.19 10.95 10.19
CA HIS A 178 3.63 11.13 8.85
C HIS A 178 3.66 12.60 8.43
N SER A 179 4.16 12.86 7.22
CA SER A 179 4.24 14.18 6.62
C SER A 179 3.00 14.45 5.76
N PHE A 180 2.17 15.39 6.19
CA PHE A 180 0.96 15.77 5.46
C PHE A 180 1.24 16.96 4.52
N ILE A 181 0.95 16.78 3.24
CA ILE A 181 0.95 17.86 2.24
C ILE A 181 -0.44 18.50 2.27
N LEU A 182 -0.52 19.74 2.75
CA LEU A 182 -1.79 20.42 3.00
C LEU A 182 -2.32 21.23 1.80
N GLY A 183 -1.68 21.08 0.64
CA GLY A 183 -2.09 21.68 -0.64
C GLY A 183 -1.55 23.08 -0.89
N GLU A 184 -1.91 23.63 -2.05
CA GLU A 184 -1.38 24.89 -2.59
C GLU A 184 -1.70 26.10 -1.70
N ARG A 185 -2.93 26.18 -1.16
CA ARG A 185 -3.34 27.27 -0.25
C ARG A 185 -2.44 27.37 0.97
N TYR A 186 -2.11 26.23 1.58
CA TYR A 186 -1.17 26.19 2.69
C TYR A 186 0.23 26.66 2.27
N ALA A 187 0.72 26.19 1.11
CA ALA A 187 2.03 26.57 0.59
C ALA A 187 2.14 28.09 0.35
N GLN A 188 1.10 28.69 -0.20
CA GLN A 188 1.01 30.12 -0.46
C GLN A 188 0.98 30.93 0.85
N ASP A 189 0.11 30.56 1.79
CA ASP A 189 -0.06 31.26 3.07
C ASP A 189 1.24 31.20 3.90
N VAL A 190 1.91 30.04 3.94
CA VAL A 190 3.22 29.90 4.60
C VAL A 190 4.28 30.74 3.90
N SER A 191 4.39 30.66 2.57
CA SER A 191 5.40 31.43 1.82
C SER A 191 5.19 32.94 1.94
N GLN A 192 3.94 33.41 2.01
CA GLN A 192 3.63 34.81 2.24
C GLN A 192 3.98 35.23 3.67
N ALA A 193 3.62 34.42 4.67
CA ALA A 193 3.91 34.72 6.06
C ALA A 193 5.41 34.75 6.36
N LEU A 194 6.18 33.82 5.77
CA LEU A 194 7.64 33.79 5.88
C LEU A 194 8.28 35.04 5.25
N ARG A 195 7.85 35.42 4.04
CA ARG A 195 8.32 36.66 3.40
C ARG A 195 7.97 37.91 4.21
N ALA A 196 6.74 38.00 4.70
CA ALA A 196 6.30 39.13 5.53
C ALA A 196 7.05 39.20 6.87
N GLY A 197 7.33 38.06 7.50
CA GLY A 197 8.10 38.00 8.74
C GLY A 197 9.56 38.40 8.59
N CYS A 198 10.14 38.27 7.39
CA CYS A 198 11.55 38.52 7.10
C CYS A 198 11.83 39.75 6.22
N ALA A 199 10.80 40.46 5.76
CA ALA A 199 10.96 41.63 4.89
C ALA A 199 11.76 42.77 5.54
N ASP A 200 11.78 42.83 6.87
CA ASP A 200 12.46 43.85 7.65
C ASP A 200 13.88 43.45 8.09
N ASP A 201 14.42 42.30 7.65
CA ASP A 201 15.79 41.95 8.00
C ASP A 201 16.80 42.73 7.12
N PRO A 202 17.62 43.62 7.73
CA PRO A 202 18.50 44.53 6.99
C PRO A 202 19.64 43.82 6.26
N GLU A 203 19.80 42.52 6.45
CA GLU A 203 20.80 41.67 5.78
C GLU A 203 20.31 41.13 4.43
N SER A 204 19.02 41.27 4.11
CA SER A 204 18.43 40.91 2.81
C SER A 204 18.57 42.01 1.75
N SER A 205 19.12 43.18 2.10
CA SER A 205 19.40 44.23 1.14
C SER A 205 20.56 43.78 0.24
N PRO A 206 20.37 43.61 -1.09
CA PRO A 206 21.51 43.46 -1.98
C PRO A 206 22.37 44.71 -1.79
N LYS A 207 23.58 44.53 -1.29
CA LYS A 207 24.60 45.58 -1.26
C LYS A 207 24.61 46.20 -2.65
N PRO A 208 24.33 47.51 -2.81
CA PRO A 208 24.30 48.11 -4.13
C PRO A 208 25.65 47.83 -4.76
N LEU A 209 25.63 47.05 -5.84
CA LEU A 209 26.82 46.78 -6.62
C LEU A 209 27.29 48.15 -7.10
N ASN A 210 28.38 48.63 -6.51
CA ASN A 210 28.96 49.92 -6.85
C ASN A 210 29.44 49.84 -8.30
N THR A 211 28.56 50.22 -9.22
CA THR A 211 28.74 50.17 -10.69
C THR A 211 29.69 51.28 -11.18
N THR A 212 30.50 51.83 -10.28
CA THR A 212 31.48 52.89 -10.59
C THR A 212 32.90 52.34 -10.77
N GLU A 213 33.15 51.06 -10.44
CA GLU A 213 34.51 50.48 -10.52
C GLU A 213 34.70 49.47 -11.69
N ILE A 214 33.69 49.24 -12.53
CA ILE A 214 33.83 48.36 -13.72
C ILE A 214 34.07 49.16 -15.02
N ILE A 215 33.85 50.48 -15.02
CA ILE A 215 33.95 51.29 -16.25
C ILE A 215 35.39 51.69 -16.61
N ARG A 216 36.41 51.40 -15.78
CA ARG A 216 37.81 51.83 -16.07
C ARG A 216 38.74 50.76 -16.64
N ALA A 217 38.31 49.50 -16.82
CA ALA A 217 39.24 48.42 -17.20
C ALA A 217 39.05 47.78 -18.59
N HIS A 218 38.03 48.16 -19.38
CA HIS A 218 37.86 47.54 -20.72
C HIS A 218 37.53 48.56 -21.81
N PRO A 219 38.52 49.00 -22.63
CA PRO A 219 38.22 49.58 -23.91
C PRO A 219 37.74 48.49 -24.89
N ALA A 220 36.59 48.78 -25.49
CA ALA A 220 36.00 48.25 -26.71
C ALA A 220 36.75 47.13 -27.46
N SER A 221 36.06 46.01 -27.65
CA SER A 221 36.15 45.24 -28.89
C SER A 221 34.75 44.90 -29.38
N SER A 222 34.30 45.68 -30.36
CA SER A 222 33.11 45.37 -31.14
C SER A 222 33.45 44.27 -32.14
N HIS A 223 32.87 43.09 -31.96
CA HIS A 223 32.70 42.15 -33.07
C HIS A 223 31.30 41.54 -32.98
N TYR A 224 30.36 42.19 -33.67
CA TYR A 224 29.16 41.56 -34.17
C TYR A 224 29.52 40.83 -35.48
N PRO A 225 29.34 39.52 -35.53
CA PRO A 225 28.57 38.90 -36.60
C PRO A 225 27.54 37.96 -35.95
N ASP A 226 26.52 37.45 -36.59
CA ASP A 226 25.75 37.82 -37.75
C ASP A 226 24.44 37.07 -37.50
N ARG A 227 23.34 37.72 -37.84
CA ARG A 227 21.99 37.31 -37.55
C ARG A 227 21.54 36.32 -38.62
N ALA A 228 21.94 35.05 -38.49
CA ALA A 228 21.33 33.97 -39.26
C ALA A 228 21.62 32.62 -38.60
N ASN A 229 20.70 32.14 -37.75
CA ASN A 229 20.38 30.72 -37.54
C ASN A 229 19.42 30.59 -36.34
N GLN A 230 18.14 30.81 -36.59
CA GLN A 230 17.08 30.20 -35.78
C GLN A 230 16.87 28.78 -36.30
N PRO A 231 17.09 27.72 -35.49
CA PRO A 231 16.43 26.46 -35.75
C PRO A 231 15.01 26.54 -35.20
N GLU A 232 14.04 26.41 -36.11
CA GLU A 232 12.64 26.11 -35.80
C GLU A 232 12.58 24.91 -34.83
N PHE A 233 12.15 25.14 -33.60
CA PHE A 233 11.73 24.04 -32.73
C PHE A 233 10.34 23.58 -33.19
N ARG A 234 10.34 22.67 -34.17
CA ARG A 234 9.19 21.88 -34.58
C ARG A 234 8.58 21.18 -33.37
N SER A 235 7.27 21.33 -33.24
CA SER A 235 6.40 20.41 -32.50
C SER A 235 6.76 18.96 -32.80
N SER A 236 7.29 18.25 -31.81
CA SER A 236 7.41 16.80 -31.86
C SER A 236 6.15 16.19 -31.24
N THR A 237 5.14 15.99 -32.09
CA THR A 237 4.08 15.01 -31.88
C THR A 237 4.69 13.61 -31.93
N HIS A 238 5.03 13.03 -30.78
CA HIS A 238 5.29 11.60 -30.70
C HIS A 238 3.96 10.84 -30.51
N ARG A 239 3.52 10.28 -31.63
CA ARG A 239 2.50 9.25 -31.73
C ARG A 239 3.20 7.88 -31.82
N VAL A 240 2.60 6.88 -31.14
CA VAL A 240 2.60 5.41 -31.46
C VAL A 240 3.82 4.61 -30.92
N PRO A 241 3.68 3.33 -30.46
CA PRO A 241 2.63 2.33 -30.75
C PRO A 241 1.93 1.61 -29.59
N LEU A 242 0.75 1.09 -29.96
CA LEU A 242 0.03 -0.05 -29.38
C LEU A 242 0.85 -1.35 -29.45
N CYS A 243 0.90 -2.09 -28.34
CA CYS A 243 0.93 -3.57 -28.26
C CYS A 243 0.49 -3.91 -26.82
N ASN A 244 -0.75 -4.35 -26.58
CA ASN A 244 -1.33 -5.66 -26.88
C ASN A 244 -0.55 -6.81 -26.24
N THR A 245 -0.88 -7.18 -24.99
CA THR A 245 -1.27 -8.54 -24.60
C THR A 245 -1.52 -8.65 -23.08
N SER A 246 -2.48 -9.50 -22.73
CA SER A 246 -2.76 -10.06 -21.40
C SER A 246 -3.62 -9.24 -20.43
N CYS A 247 -4.89 -9.05 -20.82
CA CYS A 247 -5.98 -8.97 -19.86
C CYS A 247 -6.32 -10.40 -19.37
N HIS A 248 -5.93 -10.74 -18.14
CA HIS A 248 -6.55 -11.86 -17.43
C HIS A 248 -7.89 -11.42 -16.83
N ASN A 249 -8.96 -11.68 -17.57
CA ASN A 249 -10.33 -11.68 -17.08
C ASN A 249 -10.53 -12.85 -16.11
N LYS A 250 -10.61 -12.58 -14.81
CA LYS A 250 -11.29 -13.48 -13.87
C LYS A 250 -12.75 -13.04 -13.74
N ARG A 251 -13.62 -13.70 -14.51
CA ARG A 251 -15.05 -13.81 -14.20
C ARG A 251 -15.19 -14.59 -12.90
N VAL A 252 -15.81 -13.99 -11.89
CA VAL A 252 -16.61 -14.74 -10.92
C VAL A 252 -17.96 -14.07 -10.82
N THR A 253 -18.93 -14.80 -11.37
CA THR A 253 -20.37 -14.82 -11.13
C THR A 253 -20.92 -13.92 -10.03
N ALA A 254 -21.86 -13.08 -10.45
CA ALA A 254 -22.95 -12.60 -9.62
C ALA A 254 -23.74 -13.78 -9.04
N SER A 255 -24.01 -13.72 -7.73
CA SER A 255 -25.15 -14.39 -7.13
C SER A 255 -26.07 -13.33 -6.55
N ASP A 256 -27.22 -13.18 -7.20
CA ASP A 256 -28.47 -12.79 -6.55
C ASP A 256 -28.71 -13.70 -5.34
N ARG A 257 -29.06 -13.11 -4.19
CA ARG A 257 -30.37 -13.31 -3.55
C ARG A 257 -30.41 -12.81 -2.10
N LEU A 258 -31.52 -12.11 -1.84
CA LEU A 258 -32.38 -12.18 -0.65
C LEU A 258 -31.97 -11.41 0.61
N SER A 259 -32.68 -10.30 0.80
CA SER A 259 -33.78 -10.18 1.76
C SER A 259 -33.48 -9.66 3.18
N SER A 260 -34.49 -8.91 3.65
CA SER A 260 -34.77 -8.41 5.00
C SER A 260 -33.94 -7.24 5.51
N ALA A 261 -34.45 -6.29 6.29
CA ALA A 261 -35.79 -5.77 6.58
C ALA A 261 -35.50 -4.67 7.63
N PHE A 262 -35.97 -3.46 7.40
CA PHE A 262 -36.04 -2.43 8.44
C PHE A 262 -37.09 -2.83 9.49
N PRO A 263 -36.89 -2.42 10.75
CA PRO A 263 -38.02 -1.88 11.49
C PRO A 263 -37.74 -0.44 11.90
N ALA A 264 -38.70 0.41 11.55
CA ALA A 264 -38.97 1.64 12.27
C ALA A 264 -39.59 1.25 13.63
N HIS A 265 -39.16 1.91 14.70
CA HIS A 265 -39.96 2.04 15.90
C HIS A 265 -40.02 3.51 16.31
N ALA A 266 -41.23 3.85 16.74
CA ALA A 266 -41.77 5.12 17.15
C ALA A 266 -41.05 5.77 18.34
#